data_AF-E3QSB9-F1
#
_entry.id   AF-E3QSB9-F1
#
_cell.length_a   1.000
_cell.length_b   1.000
_cell.length_c   1.000
_cell.angle_alpha   90.00
_cell.angle_beta   90.00
_cell.angle_gamma   90.00
#
_symmetry.space_group_name_H-M   'P 1'
#
loop_
_entity.id
_entity.type
_entity.pdbx_description
1 polymer ?
#
loop_
_entity_poly.entity_id
_entity_poly.type
_entity_poly.pdbx_seq_one_letter_code
_entity_poly.pdbx_strand_id
1 'polypeptide(L)'
;MAAKGPKQTPEEAAAPQPPEIAVESVESLSTASLVDVDMPSVHTVPHDFMDQDVKTSTQAARIEREEEEQKARAEADLAKKKAASKARKADSWLKRQFSSLSDGSASALAISNLVGVVGLSTFLGYKAWGLYDRGRLSWQNVGLGVGILGVVGLAEGIFGSYLYKTKGKK
;
A
#
# COMPACT_ATOMS: atom_id res chain seq x y z
N MET A 1 17.55 17.53 49.00
CA MET A 1 17.70 18.89 48.45
C MET A 1 18.16 18.76 47.01
N ALA A 2 17.27 18.99 46.05
CA ALA A 2 17.60 18.94 44.63
C ALA A 2 18.26 20.26 44.21
N ALA A 3 19.56 20.22 43.94
CA ALA A 3 20.32 21.37 43.49
C ALA A 3 19.94 21.71 42.05
N LYS A 4 19.53 22.96 41.84
CA LYS A 4 19.20 23.57 40.55
C LYS A 4 20.39 23.39 39.59
N GLY A 5 20.18 22.76 38.44
CA GLY A 5 21.18 22.63 37.38
C GLY A 5 21.60 24.00 36.80
N PRO A 6 22.69 24.04 36.00
CA PRO A 6 23.19 25.29 35.42
C PRO A 6 22.11 25.97 34.58
N LYS A 7 21.91 27.27 34.80
CA LYS A 7 20.94 28.07 34.05
C LYS A 7 21.46 28.27 32.63
N GLN A 8 20.69 27.87 31.62
CA GLN A 8 21.00 28.20 30.22
C GLN A 8 21.11 29.73 30.05
N THR A 9 22.11 30.16 29.29
CA THR A 9 22.28 31.56 28.90
C THR A 9 21.17 31.95 27.91
N PRO A 10 20.75 33.23 27.87
CA PRO A 10 19.65 33.67 27.02
C PRO A 10 19.93 33.49 25.52
N GLU A 11 21.19 33.46 25.10
CA GLU A 11 21.58 33.18 23.71
C GLU A 11 21.35 31.71 23.32
N GLU A 12 21.45 30.77 24.26
CA GLU A 12 21.29 29.33 24.00
C GLU A 12 19.82 28.87 24.06
N ALA A 13 18.93 29.72 24.58
CA ALA A 13 17.48 29.53 24.56
C ALA A 13 16.80 30.17 23.33
N ALA A 14 17.54 30.88 22.49
CA ALA A 14 16.99 31.49 21.28
C ALA A 14 16.80 30.45 20.18
N ALA A 15 15.63 30.48 19.52
CA ALA A 15 15.40 29.68 18.32
C ALA A 15 16.37 30.12 17.20
N PRO A 16 16.87 29.19 16.38
CA PRO A 16 17.71 29.54 15.23
C PRO A 16 16.96 30.54 14.34
N GLN A 17 17.65 31.61 13.91
CA GLN A 17 17.04 32.62 13.05
C GLN A 17 16.62 31.98 11.72
N PRO A 18 15.42 32.30 11.20
CA PRO A 18 14.96 31.76 9.93
C PRO A 18 15.88 32.21 8.80
N PRO A 19 16.17 31.35 7.81
CA PRO A 19 17.02 31.71 6.68
C PRO A 19 16.36 32.84 5.87
N GLU A 20 17.07 33.95 5.70
CA GLU A 20 16.67 35.05 4.83
C GLU A 20 16.93 34.65 3.36
N ILE A 21 15.88 34.73 2.54
CA ILE A 21 15.97 34.50 1.10
C ILE A 21 16.48 35.80 0.48
N ALA A 22 17.70 35.79 -0.07
CA ALA A 22 18.23 36.91 -0.84
C ALA A 22 17.37 37.12 -2.10
N VAL A 23 16.45 38.07 -2.04
CA VAL A 23 15.67 38.57 -3.19
C VAL A 23 16.51 39.59 -3.96
N GLU A 24 17.66 39.17 -4.46
CA GLU A 24 18.27 39.85 -5.61
C GLU A 24 17.56 39.30 -6.85
N SER A 25 16.88 40.17 -7.62
CA SER A 25 16.20 39.91 -8.92
C SER A 25 14.70 39.57 -8.97
N VAL A 26 13.87 40.14 -8.09
CA VAL A 26 12.39 40.15 -8.26
C VAL A 26 11.87 41.21 -9.26
N GLU A 27 12.67 42.20 -9.66
CA GLU A 27 12.28 43.20 -10.68
C GLU A 27 12.36 42.70 -12.13
N SER A 28 13.01 41.55 -12.37
CA SER A 28 13.15 40.93 -13.69
C SER A 28 12.20 39.76 -13.96
N LEU A 29 11.30 39.45 -13.03
CA LEU A 29 10.20 38.49 -13.23
C LEU A 29 8.98 39.21 -13.81
N SER A 30 9.11 39.59 -15.09
CA SER A 30 8.04 39.53 -16.08
C SER A 30 6.63 39.96 -15.66
N THR A 31 6.40 41.28 -15.70
CA THR A 31 5.16 41.84 -16.26
C THR A 31 4.97 41.51 -17.75
N ALA A 32 5.91 40.78 -18.36
CA ALA A 32 5.89 40.26 -19.74
C ALA A 32 4.87 39.14 -20.00
N SER A 33 4.10 38.72 -18.98
CA SER A 33 2.93 37.85 -19.16
C SER A 33 1.62 38.64 -19.01
N LEU A 34 1.60 39.90 -19.47
CA LEU A 34 0.36 40.58 -19.84
C LEU A 34 -0.17 39.87 -21.10
N VAL A 35 -0.86 38.75 -20.91
CA VAL A 35 -1.55 38.04 -21.99
C VAL A 35 -2.52 39.04 -22.59
N ASP A 36 -2.24 39.43 -23.83
CA ASP A 36 -3.16 40.21 -24.63
C ASP A 36 -4.47 39.43 -24.71
N VAL A 37 -5.53 39.97 -24.10
CA VAL A 37 -6.88 39.39 -24.08
C VAL A 37 -7.59 39.79 -25.39
N ASP A 38 -6.86 39.88 -26.49
CA ASP A 38 -7.38 40.16 -27.82
C ASP A 38 -7.91 38.87 -28.44
N MET A 39 -9.07 38.45 -27.96
CA MET A 39 -10.05 37.77 -28.80
C MET A 39 -11.42 37.86 -28.12
N PRO A 40 -12.42 38.52 -28.75
CA PRO A 40 -13.79 38.31 -28.36
C PRO A 40 -14.12 36.86 -28.73
N SER A 41 -13.93 35.93 -27.80
CA SER A 41 -14.37 34.54 -27.99
C SER A 41 -15.89 34.51 -27.90
N VAL A 42 -16.55 34.94 -28.97
CA VAL A 42 -18.00 34.85 -29.14
C VAL A 42 -18.29 33.38 -29.40
N HIS A 43 -18.38 32.62 -28.31
CA HIS A 43 -18.94 31.29 -28.36
C HIS A 43 -20.45 31.43 -28.51
N THR A 44 -20.94 31.17 -29.73
CA THR A 44 -22.38 31.03 -29.96
C THR A 44 -22.84 29.80 -29.20
N VAL A 45 -23.76 30.00 -28.26
CA VAL A 45 -24.41 28.91 -27.53
C VAL A 45 -25.22 28.10 -28.54
N PRO A 46 -25.00 26.78 -28.64
CA PRO A 46 -25.81 25.91 -29.48
C PRO A 46 -27.31 26.06 -29.14
N HIS A 47 -28.19 25.99 -30.13
CA HIS A 47 -29.64 26.16 -29.94
C HIS A 47 -30.26 25.09 -29.02
N ASP A 48 -29.60 23.95 -28.89
CA ASP A 48 -29.92 22.79 -28.06
C ASP A 48 -29.29 22.85 -26.65
N PHE A 49 -28.62 23.95 -26.27
CA PHE A 49 -27.97 24.08 -24.95
C PHE A 49 -28.93 23.89 -23.77
N MET A 50 -30.21 24.20 -23.94
CA MET A 50 -31.21 23.97 -22.89
C MET A 50 -31.54 22.49 -22.70
N ASP A 51 -31.46 21.70 -23.77
CA ASP A 51 -31.78 20.28 -23.82
C ASP A 51 -30.58 19.37 -23.49
N GLN A 52 -29.36 19.90 -23.46
CA GLN A 52 -28.16 19.15 -23.08
C GLN A 52 -28.11 18.86 -21.58
N ASP A 53 -27.91 17.59 -21.22
CA ASP A 53 -27.70 17.14 -19.84
C ASP A 53 -26.40 17.69 -19.22
N VAL A 54 -25.38 17.93 -20.04
CA VAL A 54 -24.07 18.44 -19.61
C VAL A 54 -23.75 19.72 -20.36
N LYS A 55 -23.92 20.86 -19.67
CA LYS A 55 -23.87 22.20 -20.30
C LYS A 55 -22.48 22.83 -20.33
N THR A 56 -21.53 22.27 -19.58
CA THR A 56 -20.17 22.82 -19.49
C THR A 56 -19.13 21.71 -19.51
N SER A 57 -17.96 22.00 -20.07
CA SER A 57 -16.82 21.06 -20.07
C SER A 57 -16.40 20.66 -18.66
N THR A 58 -16.53 21.57 -17.69
CA THR A 58 -16.23 21.29 -16.27
C THR A 58 -17.24 20.34 -15.63
N GLN A 59 -18.50 20.35 -16.06
CA GLN A 59 -19.50 19.36 -15.62
C GLN A 59 -19.21 17.99 -16.22
N ALA A 60 -18.82 17.93 -17.50
CA ALA A 60 -18.41 16.68 -18.15
C ALA A 60 -17.23 16.02 -17.41
N ALA A 61 -16.20 16.81 -17.09
CA ALA A 61 -15.02 16.33 -16.37
C ALA A 61 -15.33 15.88 -14.92
N ARG A 62 -16.40 16.40 -14.29
CA ARG A 62 -16.86 15.94 -12.97
C ARG A 62 -17.56 14.59 -13.08
N ILE A 63 -18.47 14.44 -14.03
CA ILE A 63 -19.22 13.20 -14.27
C ILE A 63 -18.26 12.06 -14.62
N GLU A 64 -17.28 12.30 -15.50
CA GLU A 64 -16.28 11.30 -15.88
C GLU A 64 -15.47 10.82 -14.66
N ARG A 65 -15.05 11.74 -13.79
CA ARG A 65 -14.32 11.39 -12.56
C ARG A 65 -15.19 10.62 -11.57
N GLU A 66 -16.44 11.02 -11.39
CA GLU A 66 -17.38 10.33 -10.51
C GLU A 66 -17.71 8.93 -11.04
N GLU A 67 -17.80 8.75 -12.36
CA GLU A 67 -17.96 7.44 -12.98
C GLU A 67 -16.72 6.55 -12.79
N GLU A 68 -15.52 7.09 -12.97
CA GLU A 68 -14.27 6.36 -12.74
C GLU A 68 -14.14 5.92 -11.28
N GLU A 69 -14.45 6.81 -10.34
CA GLU A 69 -14.46 6.47 -8.92
C GLU A 69 -15.52 5.41 -8.59
N GLN A 70 -16.71 5.48 -9.17
CA GLN A 70 -17.74 4.47 -8.99
C GLN A 70 -17.33 3.11 -9.57
N LYS A 71 -16.74 3.09 -10.77
CA LYS A 71 -16.21 1.87 -11.40
C LYS A 71 -15.08 1.28 -10.54
N ALA A 72 -14.15 2.09 -10.07
CA ALA A 72 -13.06 1.65 -9.19
C ALA A 72 -13.58 1.08 -7.85
N ARG A 73 -14.58 1.72 -7.24
CA ARG A 73 -15.23 1.20 -6.02
C ARG A 73 -15.94 -0.13 -6.27
N ALA A 74 -16.68 -0.24 -7.36
CA ALA A 74 -17.36 -1.47 -7.74
C ALA A 74 -16.35 -2.62 -7.98
N GLU A 75 -15.27 -2.35 -8.71
CA GLU A 75 -14.20 -3.34 -8.92
C GLU A 75 -13.51 -3.75 -7.62
N ALA A 76 -13.24 -2.80 -6.72
CA ALA A 76 -12.67 -3.08 -5.42
C ALA A 76 -13.60 -3.97 -4.58
N ASP A 77 -14.91 -3.72 -4.57
CA ASP A 77 -15.86 -4.54 -3.83
C ASP A 77 -16.03 -5.93 -4.44
N LEU A 78 -15.99 -6.05 -5.77
CA LEU A 78 -15.95 -7.36 -6.44
C LEU A 78 -14.67 -8.12 -6.12
N ALA A 79 -13.52 -7.44 -6.09
CA ALA A 79 -12.24 -8.03 -5.72
C ALA A 79 -12.26 -8.50 -4.26
N LYS A 80 -12.79 -7.70 -3.33
CA LYS A 80 -12.99 -8.09 -1.92
C LYS A 80 -13.90 -9.30 -1.77
N LYS A 81 -15.04 -9.34 -2.47
CA LYS A 81 -15.96 -10.50 -2.47
C LYS A 81 -15.28 -11.76 -3.00
N LYS A 82 -14.52 -11.66 -4.10
CA LYS A 82 -13.73 -12.77 -4.67
C LYS A 82 -12.61 -13.21 -3.71
N ALA A 83 -11.94 -12.28 -3.02
CA ALA A 83 -10.92 -12.60 -2.04
C ALA A 83 -11.54 -13.32 -0.83
N ALA A 84 -12.66 -12.83 -0.31
CA ALA A 84 -13.38 -13.44 0.80
C ALA A 84 -13.90 -14.85 0.46
N SER A 85 -14.41 -15.07 -0.75
CA SER A 85 -14.87 -16.40 -1.16
C SER A 85 -13.70 -17.38 -1.33
N LYS A 86 -12.57 -16.93 -1.90
CA LYS A 86 -11.33 -17.73 -1.97
C LYS A 86 -10.80 -18.06 -0.57
N ALA A 87 -10.79 -17.09 0.35
CA ALA A 87 -10.36 -17.31 1.73
C ALA A 87 -11.22 -18.37 2.43
N ARG A 88 -12.56 -18.28 2.32
CA ARG A 88 -13.47 -19.30 2.88
C ARG A 88 -13.27 -20.68 2.26
N LYS A 89 -12.99 -20.75 0.95
CA LYS A 89 -12.71 -22.01 0.28
C LYS A 89 -11.38 -22.63 0.73
N ALA A 90 -10.35 -21.80 0.90
CA ALA A 90 -9.06 -22.22 1.44
C ALA A 90 -9.20 -22.71 2.88
N ASP A 91 -9.93 -21.98 3.73
CA ASP A 91 -10.19 -22.37 5.12
C ASP A 91 -10.96 -23.70 5.22
N SER A 92 -12.01 -23.86 4.41
CA SER A 92 -12.74 -25.13 4.28
C SER A 92 -11.84 -26.29 3.86
N TRP A 93 -10.97 -26.07 2.88
CA TRP A 93 -10.01 -27.08 2.42
C TRP A 93 -8.99 -27.45 3.51
N LEU A 94 -8.42 -26.44 4.17
CA LEU A 94 -7.47 -26.62 5.27
C LEU A 94 -8.11 -27.37 6.45
N LYS A 95 -9.32 -26.99 6.84
CA LYS A 95 -10.08 -27.66 7.90
C LYS A 95 -10.31 -29.13 7.56
N ARG A 96 -10.66 -29.44 6.31
CA ARG A 96 -10.89 -30.82 5.85
C ARG A 96 -9.60 -31.64 5.84
N GLN A 97 -8.48 -31.04 5.44
CA GLN A 97 -7.16 -31.67 5.54
C GLN A 97 -6.75 -31.90 7.00
N PHE A 98 -6.92 -30.91 7.87
CA PHE A 98 -6.58 -31.04 9.28
C PHE A 98 -7.45 -32.09 10.00
N SER A 99 -8.75 -32.15 9.69
CA SER A 99 -9.64 -33.20 10.20
C SER A 99 -9.24 -34.59 9.71
N SER A 100 -8.71 -34.74 8.49
CA SER A 100 -8.19 -36.02 8.00
C SER A 100 -6.84 -36.42 8.63
N LEU A 101 -6.13 -35.45 9.24
CA LEU A 101 -4.84 -35.67 9.90
C LEU A 101 -4.99 -36.07 11.37
N SER A 102 -6.08 -35.68 12.04
CA SER A 102 -6.28 -35.95 13.47
C SER A 102 -6.50 -37.44 13.82
N ASP A 103 -6.71 -38.32 12.84
CA ASP A 103 -6.91 -39.77 13.04
C ASP A 103 -5.59 -40.59 13.14
N GLY A 104 -4.46 -39.97 13.49
CA GLY A 104 -3.22 -40.67 13.86
C GLY A 104 -2.12 -40.75 12.79
N SER A 105 -2.37 -40.22 11.58
CA SER A 105 -1.37 -40.08 10.49
C SER A 105 -0.59 -38.74 10.53
N ALA A 106 -0.87 -37.91 11.53
CA ALA A 106 -0.45 -36.52 11.63
C ALA A 106 1.07 -36.29 11.53
N SER A 107 1.90 -37.21 12.04
CA SER A 107 3.36 -37.01 12.11
C SER A 107 4.05 -37.17 10.76
N ALA A 108 3.70 -38.19 9.98
CA ALA A 108 4.29 -38.43 8.66
C ALA A 108 3.88 -37.36 7.65
N LEU A 109 2.62 -36.93 7.71
CA LEU A 109 2.10 -35.87 6.84
C LEU A 109 2.61 -34.48 7.25
N ALA A 110 2.87 -34.23 8.54
CA ALA A 110 3.54 -33.00 8.97
C ALA A 110 4.97 -32.90 8.43
N ILE A 111 5.73 -34.00 8.46
CA ILE A 111 7.10 -34.06 7.92
C ILE A 111 7.09 -33.85 6.40
N SER A 112 6.18 -34.51 5.68
CA SER A 112 6.10 -34.36 4.21
C SER A 112 5.68 -32.95 3.79
N ASN A 113 4.71 -32.32 4.48
CA ASN A 113 4.34 -30.93 4.24
C ASN A 113 5.49 -29.96 4.57
N LEU A 114 6.23 -30.20 5.65
CA LEU A 114 7.40 -29.39 6.00
C LEU A 114 8.48 -29.47 4.90
N VAL A 115 8.81 -30.68 4.45
CA VAL A 115 9.76 -30.89 3.35
C VAL A 115 9.29 -30.21 2.07
N GLY A 116 7.99 -30.32 1.75
CA GLY A 116 7.39 -29.64 0.61
C GLY A 116 7.50 -28.12 0.69
N VAL A 117 7.16 -27.53 1.84
CA VAL A 117 7.23 -26.08 2.06
C VAL A 117 8.67 -25.58 2.00
N VAL A 118 9.61 -26.28 2.65
CA VAL A 118 11.04 -25.91 2.64
C VAL A 118 11.61 -26.04 1.23
N GLY A 119 11.34 -27.15 0.53
CA GLY A 119 11.81 -27.37 -0.84
C GLY A 119 11.27 -26.33 -1.82
N LEU A 120 9.96 -26.05 -1.77
CA LEU A 120 9.33 -25.07 -2.64
C LEU A 120 9.83 -23.64 -2.36
N SER A 121 9.98 -23.28 -1.07
CA SER A 121 10.49 -21.96 -0.67
C SER A 121 11.93 -21.77 -1.11
N THR A 122 12.77 -22.79 -0.96
CA THR A 122 14.17 -22.76 -1.40
C THR A 122 14.27 -22.61 -2.92
N PHE A 123 13.45 -23.36 -3.67
CA PHE A 123 13.40 -23.28 -5.13
C PHE A 123 12.93 -21.91 -5.63
N LEU A 124 11.86 -21.35 -5.04
CA LEU A 124 11.37 -20.01 -5.38
C LEU A 124 12.41 -18.94 -5.03
N GLY A 125 13.06 -19.05 -3.87
CA GLY A 125 14.12 -18.12 -3.45
C GLY A 125 15.31 -18.10 -4.41
N TYR A 126 15.79 -19.28 -4.82
CA TYR A 126 16.86 -19.40 -5.82
C TYR A 126 16.48 -18.75 -7.16
N LYS A 127 15.24 -18.95 -7.62
CA LYS A 127 14.76 -18.37 -8.88
C LYS A 127 14.56 -16.85 -8.77
N ALA A 128 14.11 -16.35 -7.62
CA ALA A 128 13.96 -14.93 -7.36
C ALA A 128 15.32 -14.21 -7.33
N TRP A 129 16.35 -14.84 -6.75
CA TRP A 129 17.72 -14.32 -6.76
C TRP A 129 18.25 -14.14 -8.19
N GLY A 130 18.01 -15.10 -9.08
CA GLY A 130 18.36 -14.97 -10.50
C GLY A 130 17.58 -13.87 -11.26
N LEU A 131 16.37 -13.52 -10.81
CA LEU A 131 15.61 -12.38 -11.36
C LEU A 131 16.14 -11.03 -10.83
N TYR A 132 16.57 -10.99 -9.57
CA TYR A 132 17.20 -9.84 -8.94
C TYR A 132 18.52 -9.48 -9.64
N ASP A 133 19.39 -10.48 -9.84
CA ASP A 133 20.70 -10.32 -10.47
C ASP A 133 20.59 -9.79 -11.91
N ARG A 134 19.51 -10.14 -12.61
CA ARG A 134 19.20 -9.67 -13.98
C ARG A 134 18.45 -8.33 -14.03
N GLY A 135 18.21 -7.69 -12.89
CA GLY A 135 17.45 -6.43 -12.80
C GLY A 135 15.98 -6.54 -13.24
N ARG A 136 15.41 -7.75 -13.32
CA ARG A 136 14.02 -7.99 -13.76
C ARG A 136 13.06 -8.21 -12.59
N LEU A 137 13.40 -7.70 -11.41
CA LEU A 137 12.57 -7.82 -10.23
C LEU A 137 11.37 -6.87 -10.35
N SER A 138 10.18 -7.40 -10.61
CA SER A 138 8.95 -6.60 -10.64
C SER A 138 8.41 -6.37 -9.24
N TRP A 139 7.66 -5.27 -9.05
CA TRP A 139 6.96 -4.97 -7.80
C TRP A 139 5.94 -6.06 -7.40
N GLN A 140 5.43 -6.81 -8.40
CA GLN A 140 4.59 -7.98 -8.18
C GLN A 140 5.36 -9.11 -7.46
N ASN A 141 6.64 -9.33 -7.80
CA ASN A 141 7.48 -10.33 -7.15
C ASN A 141 7.86 -9.90 -5.72
N VAL A 142 8.10 -8.60 -5.52
CA VAL A 142 8.34 -8.02 -4.18
C VAL A 142 7.09 -8.19 -3.30
N GLY A 143 5.91 -7.87 -3.83
CA GLY A 143 4.64 -8.07 -3.13
C GLY A 143 4.37 -9.53 -2.77
N LEU A 144 4.74 -10.47 -3.64
CA LEU A 144 4.68 -11.90 -3.35
C LEU A 144 5.63 -12.31 -2.20
N GLY A 145 6.87 -11.78 -2.20
CA GLY A 145 7.86 -12.04 -1.15
C GLY A 145 7.41 -11.53 0.22
N VAL A 146 6.88 -10.30 0.29
CA VAL A 146 6.30 -9.73 1.51
C VAL A 146 5.11 -10.57 1.99
N GLY A 147 4.29 -11.08 1.08
CA GLY A 147 3.19 -11.99 1.41
C GLY A 147 3.66 -13.29 2.07
N ILE A 148 4.73 -13.91 1.56
CA ILE A 148 5.31 -15.13 2.15
C ILE A 148 5.87 -14.85 3.56
N LEU A 149 6.62 -13.76 3.73
CA LEU A 149 7.16 -13.37 5.05
C LEU A 149 6.04 -13.11 6.07
N GLY A 150 4.93 -12.51 5.64
CA GLY A 150 3.76 -12.33 6.50
C GLY A 150 3.16 -13.64 7.01
N VAL A 151 3.09 -14.68 6.16
CA VAL A 151 2.60 -16.01 6.57
C VAL A 151 3.55 -16.68 7.56
N VAL A 152 4.86 -16.60 7.34
CA VAL A 152 5.87 -17.19 8.24
C VAL A 152 5.85 -16.51 9.61
N GLY A 153 5.75 -15.17 9.66
CA GLY A 153 5.67 -14.43 10.92
C GLY A 153 4.43 -14.77 11.76
N LEU A 154 3.28 -15.02 11.11
CA LEU A 154 2.08 -15.50 11.81
C LEU A 154 2.26 -16.91 12.39
N ALA A 155 2.94 -17.80 11.66
CA ALA A 155 3.24 -19.15 12.17
C ALA A 155 4.18 -19.08 13.39
N GLU A 156 5.26 -18.28 13.31
CA GLU A 156 6.22 -18.13 14.41
C GLU A 156 5.58 -17.51 15.67
N GLY A 157 4.65 -16.56 15.51
CA GLY A 157 3.87 -16.02 16.62
C GLY A 157 2.99 -17.05 17.32
N ILE A 158 2.39 -17.99 16.58
CA ILE A 158 1.55 -19.06 17.13
C ILE A 158 2.41 -20.12 17.83
N PHE A 159 3.49 -20.57 17.19
CA PHE A 159 4.41 -21.57 17.76
C PHE A 159 5.20 -21.02 18.96
N GLY A 160 5.64 -19.76 18.90
CA GLY A 160 6.31 -19.08 20.01
C GLY A 160 5.41 -18.91 21.23
N SER A 161 4.14 -18.53 21.02
CA SER A 161 3.12 -18.48 22.08
C SER A 161 2.88 -19.87 22.72
N TYR A 162 2.80 -20.92 21.90
CA TYR A 162 2.60 -22.30 22.39
C TYR A 162 3.80 -22.84 23.18
N LEU A 163 5.03 -22.58 22.71
CA LEU A 163 6.25 -22.95 23.42
C LEU A 163 6.47 -22.13 24.71
N TYR A 164 6.15 -20.84 24.70
CA TYR A 164 6.26 -20.00 25.90
C TYR A 164 5.24 -20.41 26.97
N LYS A 165 4.01 -20.76 26.57
CA LYS A 165 2.95 -21.23 27.49
C LYS A 165 3.23 -22.60 28.10
N THR A 166 4.00 -23.45 27.43
CA THR A 166 4.43 -24.76 27.96
C THR A 166 5.68 -24.63 28.84
N LYS A 167 6.55 -23.63 28.60
CA LYS A 167 7.74 -23.37 29.42
C LYS A 167 7.47 -22.52 30.67
N GLY A 168 6.35 -21.79 30.71
CA GLY A 168 5.89 -21.00 31.88
C GLY A 168 5.16 -21.79 32.98
N LYS A 169 5.08 -23.12 32.87
CA LYS A 169 4.66 -24.02 33.96
C LYS A 169 5.87 -24.79 34.48
N LYS A 170 6.74 -24.12 35.21
CA LYS A 170 7.65 -24.72 36.20
C LYS A 170 7.66 -23.84 37.43
#